data_AF-A0A6A4DXP7-F1
#
_entry.id   AF-A0A6A4DXP7-F1
#
_cell.length_a   1.000
_cell.length_b   1.000
_cell.length_c   1.000
_cell.angle_alpha   90.00
_cell.angle_beta   90.00
_cell.angle_gamma   90.00
#
_symmetry.space_group_name_H-M   'P 1'
#
loop_
_entity.id
_entity.type
_entity.pdbx_description
1 polymer ?
#
loop_
_entity_poly.entity_id
_entity_poly.type
_entity_poly.pdbx_seq_one_letter_code
_entity_poly.pdbx_strand_id
1 'polypeptide(L)'
;MRIPLATAETVMILLLDPRTKFSVASLIQHPGEAGEKSGVATDGKQATKERGGDADDERLEQTIAAGNKLLYDAHREVYCKLNAGSCGGDEEAADVSSPNFDLVPSVDDDKVICGAPIAVTKPTTTSKTIQHAQADKVVDEWLEYTVDWVYSLRTRTDNLRAEMQVLLKHNKKEIRHMELESNSA
;
A
#
# COMPACT_ATOMS: atom_id res chain seq x y z
N MET A 1 -5.10 12.31 -14.63
CA MET A 1 -5.92 12.75 -13.49
C MET A 1 -4.98 12.83 -12.30
N ARG A 2 -4.93 13.97 -11.60
CA ARG A 2 -4.14 14.14 -10.37
C ARG A 2 -5.11 14.49 -9.24
N ILE A 3 -4.84 13.99 -8.04
CA ILE A 3 -5.65 14.16 -6.84
C ILE A 3 -5.11 15.39 -6.10
N PRO A 4 -5.84 16.50 -6.06
CA PRO A 4 -5.44 17.65 -5.27
C PRO A 4 -5.53 17.30 -3.79
N LEU A 5 -4.56 17.78 -3.01
CA LEU A 5 -4.63 17.76 -1.55
C LEU A 5 -4.83 16.35 -0.96
N ALA A 6 -4.05 15.37 -1.44
CA ALA A 6 -4.11 14.00 -0.93
C ALA A 6 -3.81 13.93 0.58
N THR A 7 -4.57 13.10 1.30
CA THR A 7 -4.35 12.77 2.71
C THR A 7 -3.64 11.41 2.85
N ALA A 8 -3.15 11.09 4.05
CA ALA A 8 -2.60 9.76 4.36
C ALA A 8 -3.63 8.63 4.10
N GLU A 9 -4.91 8.87 4.38
CA GLU A 9 -6.00 7.92 4.11
C GLU A 9 -6.19 7.71 2.61
N THR A 10 -6.08 8.78 1.81
CA THR A 10 -6.14 8.69 0.35
C THR A 10 -4.99 7.83 -0.17
N VAL A 11 -3.77 8.05 0.34
CA VAL A 11 -2.60 7.22 0.00
C VAL A 11 -2.85 5.75 0.35
N MET A 12 -3.36 5.46 1.55
CA MET A 12 -3.67 4.09 1.97
C MET A 12 -4.65 3.42 0.99
N ILE A 13 -5.72 4.11 0.59
CA ILE A 13 -6.69 3.59 -0.40
C ILE A 13 -6.00 3.28 -1.74
N LEU A 14 -5.12 4.17 -2.21
CA LEU A 14 -4.39 3.97 -3.46
C LEU A 14 -3.39 2.81 -3.39
N LEU A 15 -2.80 2.55 -2.22
CA LEU A 15 -1.90 1.42 -1.97
C LEU A 15 -2.66 0.08 -1.92
N LEU A 16 -3.92 0.10 -1.50
CA LEU A 16 -4.81 -1.07 -1.47
C LEU A 16 -5.39 -1.42 -2.84
N ASP A 17 -5.48 -0.47 -3.78
CA ASP A 17 -5.95 -0.77 -5.13
C ASP A 17 -4.77 -1.21 -6.03
N PRO A 18 -4.78 -2.46 -6.54
CA PRO A 18 -3.71 -2.98 -7.40
C PRO A 18 -3.53 -2.20 -8.71
N ARG A 19 -4.52 -1.41 -9.15
CA ARG A 19 -4.40 -0.51 -10.32
C ARG A 19 -3.54 0.71 -10.04
N THR A 20 -3.51 1.18 -8.79
CA THR A 20 -2.94 2.49 -8.42
C THR A 20 -1.71 2.40 -7.54
N LYS A 21 -1.48 1.29 -6.84
CA LYS A 21 -0.40 1.16 -5.84
C LYS A 21 1.02 1.43 -6.38
N PHE A 22 1.26 1.21 -7.67
CA PHE A 22 2.55 1.49 -8.33
C PHE A 22 2.66 2.92 -8.91
N SER A 23 1.64 3.76 -8.72
CA SER A 23 1.56 5.08 -9.34
C SER A 23 1.08 6.16 -8.37
N VAL A 24 1.14 5.90 -7.06
CA VAL A 24 0.67 6.81 -6.00
C VAL A 24 1.30 8.19 -6.14
N ALA A 25 2.63 8.28 -6.25
CA ALA A 25 3.33 9.56 -6.40
C ALA A 25 2.86 10.34 -7.65
N SER A 26 2.67 9.65 -8.78
CA SER A 26 2.19 10.28 -10.03
C SER A 26 0.71 10.68 -9.99
N LEU A 27 -0.09 10.05 -9.14
CA LEU A 27 -1.52 10.33 -8.99
C LEU A 27 -1.78 11.49 -8.05
N ILE A 28 -0.85 11.87 -7.19
CA ILE A 28 -0.99 12.98 -6.24
C ILE A 28 -0.48 14.27 -6.88
N GLN A 29 -1.17 15.37 -6.63
CA GLN A 29 -0.80 16.68 -7.13
C GLN A 29 0.12 17.39 -6.13
N HIS A 30 1.22 17.96 -6.62
CA HIS A 30 2.02 18.89 -5.82
C HIS A 30 1.23 20.19 -5.62
N PRO A 31 1.20 20.78 -4.41
CA PRO A 31 0.47 22.01 -4.16
C PRO A 31 0.93 23.24 -4.98
N GLY A 32 2.01 23.17 -5.77
CA GLY A 32 2.45 24.22 -6.68
C GLY A 32 1.91 24.20 -8.12
N GLU A 33 1.20 23.16 -8.59
CA GLU A 33 0.73 23.07 -10.00
C GLU A 33 -0.68 23.63 -10.25
N ALA A 34 -1.23 24.42 -9.32
CA ALA A 34 -2.48 25.13 -9.53
C ALA A 34 -2.28 26.40 -10.35
N GLY A 35 -1.85 26.28 -11.61
CA GLY A 35 -2.04 27.33 -12.60
C GLY A 35 -0.90 27.55 -13.58
N GLU A 36 -0.88 26.79 -14.68
CA GLU A 36 -0.51 27.39 -15.96
C GLU A 36 -1.62 27.11 -16.97
N LYS A 37 -2.46 28.13 -17.09
CA LYS A 37 -3.55 28.22 -18.05
C LYS A 37 -2.91 28.53 -19.39
N SER A 38 -3.41 27.88 -20.44
CA SER A 38 -3.19 28.24 -21.84
C SER A 38 -3.16 29.77 -22.04
N GLY A 39 -2.07 30.30 -22.60
CA GLY A 39 -1.95 31.73 -22.89
C GLY A 39 -0.62 32.06 -23.59
N VAL A 40 -0.69 32.08 -24.93
CA VAL A 40 0.06 32.92 -25.90
C VAL A 40 1.43 33.48 -25.48
N ALA A 41 2.44 33.16 -26.30
CA ALA A 41 3.79 33.70 -26.23
C ALA A 41 3.84 35.24 -26.24
N THR A 42 4.58 35.82 -25.30
CA THR A 42 5.35 37.05 -25.53
C THR A 42 6.66 37.02 -24.75
N ASP A 43 7.74 36.91 -25.53
CA ASP A 43 9.05 37.55 -25.44
C ASP A 43 9.86 37.60 -24.12
N GLY A 44 11.17 37.43 -24.30
CA GLY A 44 12.13 37.08 -23.26
C GLY A 44 12.22 38.06 -22.09
N LYS A 45 12.13 37.52 -20.88
CA LYS A 45 12.91 38.02 -19.74
C LYS A 45 13.08 36.94 -18.67
N GLN A 46 14.32 36.84 -18.23
CA GLN A 46 14.91 36.02 -17.19
C GLN A 46 13.95 35.73 -16.02
N ALA A 47 13.68 34.46 -15.74
CA ALA A 47 13.09 34.00 -14.48
C ALA A 47 14.11 33.10 -13.78
N THR A 48 14.67 33.65 -12.71
CA THR A 48 15.42 32.94 -11.67
C THR A 48 14.62 31.70 -11.26
N LYS A 49 15.23 30.51 -11.36
CA LYS A 49 14.64 29.23 -10.95
C LYS A 49 14.49 29.24 -9.42
N GLU A 50 13.37 29.75 -8.93
CA GLU A 50 13.07 29.79 -7.50
C GLU A 50 12.80 28.38 -6.99
N ARG A 51 13.74 27.86 -6.19
CA ARG A 51 13.61 27.27 -4.85
C ARG A 51 12.18 26.99 -4.32
N GLY A 52 11.32 26.34 -5.11
CA GLY A 52 9.96 25.94 -4.72
C GLY A 52 9.67 24.43 -4.85
N GLY A 53 10.53 23.67 -5.53
CA GLY A 53 10.31 22.23 -5.75
C GLY A 53 10.61 21.35 -4.53
N ASP A 54 11.53 21.77 -3.67
CA ASP A 54 12.06 20.94 -2.56
C ASP A 54 11.01 20.72 -1.45
N ALA A 55 10.33 21.80 -1.05
CA ALA A 55 9.32 21.73 0.02
C ALA A 55 8.04 20.98 -0.41
N ASP A 56 7.65 21.10 -1.67
CA ASP A 56 6.48 20.43 -2.23
C ASP A 56 6.73 18.92 -2.43
N ASP A 57 7.95 18.54 -2.78
CA ASP A 57 8.38 17.14 -2.88
C ASP A 57 8.50 16.50 -1.49
N GLU A 58 9.11 17.22 -0.54
CA GLU A 58 9.17 16.78 0.86
C GLU A 58 7.77 16.56 1.45
N ARG A 59 6.82 17.46 1.17
CA ARG A 59 5.42 17.32 1.63
C ARG A 59 4.72 16.13 0.99
N LEU A 60 5.00 15.83 -0.28
CA LEU A 60 4.49 14.65 -0.96
C LEU A 60 5.02 13.37 -0.30
N GLU A 61 6.34 13.28 -0.11
CA GLU A 61 7.00 12.15 0.53
C GLU A 61 6.50 11.94 1.96
N GLN A 62 6.33 13.02 2.74
CA GLN A 62 5.73 12.94 4.08
C GLN A 62 4.30 12.40 4.05
N THR A 63 3.49 12.79 3.07
CA THR A 63 2.11 12.30 2.92
C THR A 63 2.11 10.81 2.54
N ILE A 64 3.00 10.39 1.64
CA ILE A 64 3.16 8.99 1.24
C ILE A 64 3.64 8.14 2.42
N ALA A 65 4.65 8.60 3.17
CA ALA A 65 5.16 7.94 4.36
C ALA A 65 4.08 7.80 5.44
N ALA A 66 3.28 8.85 5.66
CA ALA A 66 2.16 8.81 6.59
C ALA A 66 1.07 7.81 6.16
N GLY A 67 0.76 7.73 4.87
CA GLY A 67 -0.19 6.74 4.33
C GLY A 67 0.31 5.30 4.42
N ASN A 68 1.60 5.07 4.15
CA ASN A 68 2.23 3.76 4.38
C ASN A 68 2.13 3.39 5.86
N LYS A 69 2.56 4.26 6.76
CA LYS A 69 2.48 4.01 8.21
C LYS A 69 1.05 3.65 8.63
N LEU A 70 0.05 4.37 8.13
CA LEU A 70 -1.36 4.09 8.40
C LEU A 70 -1.76 2.68 7.95
N LEU A 71 -1.33 2.27 6.75
CA LEU A 71 -1.57 0.92 6.22
C LEU A 71 -0.97 -0.17 7.12
N TYR A 72 0.31 -0.06 7.47
CA TYR A 72 0.99 -1.04 8.32
C TYR A 72 0.37 -1.09 9.73
N ASP A 73 0.11 0.07 10.34
CA ASP A 73 -0.47 0.13 11.69
C ASP A 73 -1.88 -0.49 11.71
N ALA A 74 -2.73 -0.17 10.73
CA ALA A 74 -4.07 -0.74 10.62
C ALA A 74 -4.04 -2.26 10.35
N HIS A 75 -3.16 -2.71 9.46
CA HIS A 75 -3.02 -4.14 9.16
C HIS A 75 -2.52 -4.92 10.39
N ARG A 76 -1.50 -4.44 11.10
CA ARG A 76 -1.01 -5.05 12.35
C ARG A 76 -2.13 -5.23 13.37
N GLU A 77 -2.98 -4.21 13.56
CA GLU A 77 -4.09 -4.30 14.51
C GLU A 77 -5.06 -5.44 14.15
N VAL A 78 -5.45 -5.53 12.88
CA VAL A 78 -6.37 -6.58 12.39
C VAL A 78 -5.70 -7.95 12.44
N TYR A 79 -4.46 -8.05 11.97
CA TYR A 79 -3.68 -9.29 11.92
C TYR A 79 -3.47 -9.87 13.32
N CYS A 80 -3.10 -9.03 14.30
CA CYS A 80 -2.94 -9.47 15.69
C CYS A 80 -4.25 -9.99 16.28
N LYS A 81 -5.39 -9.32 16.02
CA LYS A 81 -6.71 -9.78 16.50
C LYS A 81 -7.10 -11.13 15.90
N LEU A 82 -6.84 -11.34 14.61
CA LEU A 82 -7.14 -12.59 13.92
C LEU A 82 -6.25 -13.75 14.38
N ASN A 83 -5.00 -13.47 14.73
CA ASN A 83 -4.02 -14.48 15.10
C ASN A 83 -3.80 -14.64 16.62
N ALA A 84 -4.57 -13.94 17.45
CA ALA A 84 -4.48 -14.02 18.91
C ALA A 84 -4.70 -15.45 19.47
N GLY A 85 -5.43 -16.31 18.74
CA GLY A 85 -5.68 -17.71 19.12
C GLY A 85 -4.65 -18.72 18.60
N SER A 86 -3.68 -18.33 17.77
CA SER A 86 -2.73 -19.26 17.13
C SER A 86 -1.50 -19.60 17.99
N CYS A 87 -1.41 -19.07 19.23
CA CYS A 87 -0.38 -19.42 20.20
C CYS A 87 -0.88 -20.57 21.10
N GLY A 88 -1.06 -21.75 20.51
CA GLY A 88 -1.33 -22.99 21.23
C GLY A 88 -0.29 -24.03 20.83
N GLY A 89 0.78 -24.12 21.61
CA GLY A 89 1.90 -25.01 21.32
C GLY A 89 2.86 -25.12 22.49
N ASP A 90 2.34 -25.32 23.71
CA ASP A 90 3.09 -26.06 24.72
C ASP A 90 2.63 -27.52 24.57
N GLU A 91 3.42 -28.33 23.88
CA GLU A 91 3.37 -29.79 24.04
C GLU A 91 3.91 -30.11 25.44
N GLU A 92 3.05 -30.05 26.46
CA GLU A 92 3.29 -30.78 27.70
C GLU A 92 2.42 -32.02 27.67
N ALA A 93 3.09 -33.16 27.46
CA ALA A 93 2.52 -34.48 27.54
C ALA A 93 1.94 -34.72 28.93
N ALA A 94 0.62 -34.58 29.05
CA ALA A 94 -0.14 -35.22 30.12
C ALA A 94 -1.25 -36.03 29.45
N ASP A 95 -0.99 -37.34 29.42
CA ASP A 95 -1.92 -38.43 29.18
C ASP A 95 -3.35 -38.06 29.60
N VAL A 96 -4.24 -37.89 28.62
CA VAL A 96 -5.68 -37.75 28.85
C VAL A 96 -6.24 -39.12 29.22
N SER A 97 -5.95 -39.55 30.44
CA SER A 97 -6.80 -40.53 31.11
C SER A 97 -8.16 -39.87 31.35
N SER A 98 -9.20 -40.39 30.71
CA SER A 98 -10.56 -39.86 30.76
C SER A 98 -11.07 -39.87 32.21
N PRO A 99 -11.66 -38.79 32.73
CA PRO A 99 -12.16 -38.80 34.10
C PRO A 99 -13.49 -39.55 34.15
N ASN A 100 -13.47 -40.71 34.83
CA ASN A 100 -14.67 -41.37 35.28
C ASN A 100 -15.36 -40.47 36.33
N PHE A 101 -16.52 -39.92 35.99
CA PHE A 101 -17.37 -39.18 36.93
C PHE A 101 -18.05 -40.14 37.89
N ASP A 102 -17.35 -40.51 38.96
CA ASP A 102 -18.03 -40.89 40.19
C ASP A 102 -17.09 -40.72 41.36
N LEU A 103 -17.19 -39.57 42.05
CA LEU A 103 -16.76 -39.41 43.44
C LEU A 103 -17.37 -38.11 43.98
N VAL A 104 -18.43 -38.32 44.75
CA VAL A 104 -19.13 -37.32 45.57
C VAL A 104 -18.14 -36.68 46.56
N PRO A 105 -18.15 -35.36 46.79
CA PRO A 105 -17.17 -34.70 47.67
C PRO A 105 -17.48 -35.00 49.14
N SER A 106 -16.56 -35.66 49.85
CA SER A 106 -16.53 -35.58 51.31
C SER A 106 -15.67 -34.37 51.71
N VAL A 107 -16.32 -33.43 52.39
CA VAL A 107 -15.67 -32.34 53.11
C VAL A 107 -14.76 -32.92 54.19
N ASP A 108 -13.44 -32.69 54.11
CA ASP A 108 -12.67 -32.30 55.29
C ASP A 108 -11.25 -31.82 54.95
N ASP A 109 -10.79 -30.96 55.85
CA ASP A 109 -9.46 -30.44 56.11
C ASP A 109 -8.85 -29.29 55.29
N ASP A 110 -8.66 -28.20 56.05
CA ASP A 110 -7.94 -26.96 55.82
C ASP A 110 -6.47 -27.18 55.41
N LYS A 111 -6.24 -27.56 54.16
CA LYS A 111 -4.95 -27.34 53.50
C LYS A 111 -5.16 -26.48 52.28
N VAL A 112 -4.92 -25.18 52.46
CA VAL A 112 -4.61 -24.29 51.34
C VAL A 112 -3.39 -24.88 50.61
N ILE A 113 -3.65 -25.56 49.49
CA ILE A 113 -2.62 -25.87 48.51
C ILE A 113 -2.24 -24.53 47.90
N CYS A 114 -1.30 -23.84 48.54
CA CYS A 114 -0.58 -22.75 47.89
C CYS A 114 0.26 -23.41 46.80
N GLY A 115 -0.29 -23.49 45.59
CA GLY A 115 0.45 -23.88 44.40
C GLY A 115 1.76 -23.11 44.35
N ALA A 116 2.84 -23.78 43.94
CA ALA A 116 4.14 -23.14 43.76
C ALA A 116 3.98 -21.86 42.92
N PRO A 117 4.67 -20.76 43.25
CA PRO A 117 4.59 -19.54 42.45
C PRO A 117 4.92 -19.90 41.00
N ILE A 118 3.94 -19.81 40.12
CA ILE A 118 4.18 -19.89 38.69
C ILE A 118 5.04 -18.67 38.41
N ALA A 119 6.29 -18.89 38.01
CA ALA A 119 7.12 -17.80 37.55
C ALA A 119 6.35 -17.15 36.41
N VAL A 120 5.90 -15.91 36.61
CA VAL A 120 5.39 -15.07 35.52
C VAL A 120 6.63 -14.71 34.69
N THR A 121 7.12 -15.67 33.92
CA THR A 121 8.01 -15.38 32.81
C THR A 121 7.20 -14.48 31.91
N LYS A 122 7.54 -13.20 31.78
CA LYS A 122 6.98 -12.30 30.75
C LYS A 122 7.17 -12.97 29.37
N PRO A 123 6.11 -13.39 28.66
CA PRO A 123 6.24 -13.86 27.28
C PRO A 123 5.21 -13.11 26.43
N THR A 124 5.17 -11.77 26.54
CA THR A 124 4.14 -10.99 25.86
C THR A 124 4.73 -9.97 24.90
N THR A 125 5.93 -9.45 25.20
CA THR A 125 6.61 -8.51 24.30
C THR A 125 7.17 -9.22 23.08
N THR A 126 7.79 -10.39 23.24
CA THR A 126 8.39 -11.16 22.14
C THR A 126 7.33 -11.66 21.15
N SER A 127 6.20 -12.17 21.65
CA SER A 127 5.10 -12.68 20.82
C SER A 127 4.45 -11.60 19.95
N LYS A 128 4.29 -10.38 20.49
CA LYS A 128 3.74 -9.24 19.73
C LYS A 128 4.69 -8.74 18.65
N THR A 129 5.99 -8.66 18.93
CA THR A 129 6.99 -8.27 17.92
C THR A 129 7.04 -9.26 16.77
N ILE A 130 6.95 -10.57 17.05
CA ILE A 130 6.89 -11.61 16.02
C ILE A 130 5.61 -11.48 15.17
N GLN A 131 4.45 -11.27 15.81
CA GLN A 131 3.20 -11.06 15.08
C GLN A 131 3.22 -9.79 14.21
N HIS A 132 3.82 -8.70 14.69
CA HIS A 132 3.99 -7.48 13.88
C HIS A 132 4.87 -7.73 12.65
N ALA A 133 6.00 -8.44 12.82
CA ALA A 133 6.87 -8.77 11.70
C ALA A 133 6.16 -9.66 10.65
N GLN A 134 5.34 -10.60 11.10
CA GLN A 134 4.51 -11.41 10.19
C GLN A 134 3.44 -10.57 9.48
N ALA A 135 2.80 -9.64 10.20
CA ALA A 135 1.82 -8.73 9.61
C ALA A 135 2.47 -7.82 8.56
N ASP A 136 3.67 -7.31 8.84
CA ASP A 136 4.41 -6.44 7.92
C ASP A 136 4.79 -7.18 6.65
N LYS A 137 5.27 -8.43 6.78
CA LYS A 137 5.63 -9.29 5.64
C LYS A 137 4.47 -9.47 4.65
N VAL A 138 3.23 -9.58 5.13
CA VAL A 138 2.05 -9.69 4.26
C VAL A 138 1.80 -8.40 3.47
N VAL A 139 2.00 -7.24 4.10
CA VAL A 139 1.89 -5.94 3.42
C VAL A 139 3.02 -5.76 2.40
N ASP A 140 4.24 -6.16 2.74
CA ASP A 140 5.39 -6.13 1.83
C ASP A 140 5.14 -6.99 0.59
N GLU A 141 4.72 -8.25 0.79
CA GLU A 141 4.34 -9.16 -0.29
C GLU A 141 3.22 -8.57 -1.16
N TRP A 142 2.22 -7.93 -0.53
CA TRP A 142 1.18 -7.22 -1.27
C TRP A 142 1.74 -6.10 -2.13
N LEU A 143 2.63 -5.25 -1.61
CA LEU A 143 3.19 -4.11 -2.33
C LEU A 143 4.08 -4.54 -3.51
N GLU A 144 4.73 -5.70 -3.40
CA GLU A 144 5.51 -6.31 -4.49
C GLU A 144 4.62 -7.04 -5.52
N TYR A 145 3.50 -7.62 -5.08
CA TYR A 145 2.66 -8.46 -5.93
C TYR A 145 1.99 -7.66 -7.06
N THR A 146 2.27 -8.03 -8.31
CA THR A 146 1.56 -7.48 -9.47
C THR A 146 0.43 -8.41 -9.90
N VAL A 147 -0.75 -7.85 -10.15
CA VAL A 147 -1.90 -8.65 -10.59
C VAL A 147 -1.94 -8.72 -12.13
N ASP A 148 -1.95 -9.93 -12.69
CA ASP A 148 -1.81 -10.19 -14.13
C ASP A 148 -2.82 -9.43 -15.02
N TRP A 149 -4.08 -9.32 -14.58
CA TRP A 149 -5.09 -8.61 -15.35
C TRP A 149 -4.84 -7.10 -15.39
N VAL A 150 -4.21 -6.53 -14.36
CA VAL A 150 -3.82 -5.11 -14.34
C VAL A 150 -2.71 -4.87 -15.36
N TYR A 151 -1.71 -5.76 -15.36
CA TYR A 151 -0.62 -5.70 -16.34
C TYR A 151 -1.15 -5.80 -17.77
N SER A 152 -1.99 -6.80 -18.03
CA SER A 152 -2.61 -7.02 -19.35
C SER A 152 -3.43 -5.82 -19.81
N LEU A 153 -4.19 -5.20 -18.91
CA LEU A 153 -4.99 -4.01 -19.22
C LEU A 153 -4.12 -2.80 -19.57
N ARG A 154 -3.02 -2.60 -18.83
CA ARG A 154 -2.05 -1.52 -19.12
C ARG A 154 -1.42 -1.73 -20.50
N THR A 155 -0.89 -2.92 -20.77
CA THR A 155 -0.28 -3.26 -22.06
C THR A 155 -1.25 -3.05 -23.22
N ARG A 156 -2.51 -3.48 -23.08
CA ARG A 156 -3.54 -3.27 -24.11
C ARG A 156 -3.78 -1.79 -24.39
N THR A 157 -3.87 -0.98 -23.33
CA THR A 157 -4.11 0.47 -23.44
C THR A 157 -2.95 1.18 -24.11
N ASP A 158 -1.72 0.82 -23.73
CA ASP A 158 -0.50 1.39 -24.30
C ASP A 158 -0.33 0.99 -25.76
N ASN A 159 -0.64 -0.25 -26.11
CA ASN A 159 -0.62 -0.70 -27.50
C ASN A 159 -1.64 0.07 -28.36
N LEU A 160 -2.88 0.20 -27.90
CA LEU A 160 -3.91 0.98 -28.62
C LEU A 160 -3.48 2.44 -28.83
N ARG A 161 -2.86 3.04 -27.80
CA ARG A 161 -2.30 4.40 -27.89
C ARG A 161 -1.20 4.46 -28.94
N ALA A 162 -0.28 3.50 -28.96
CA ALA A 162 0.83 3.45 -29.90
C ALA A 162 0.34 3.29 -31.35
N GLU A 163 -0.61 2.38 -31.59
CA GLU A 163 -1.22 2.17 -32.91
C GLU A 163 -1.86 3.46 -33.44
N MET A 164 -2.63 4.16 -32.60
CA MET A 164 -3.26 5.42 -32.99
C MET A 164 -2.24 6.52 -33.31
N GLN A 165 -1.14 6.59 -32.55
CA GLN A 165 -0.05 7.54 -32.82
C GLN A 165 0.64 7.25 -34.15
N VAL A 166 0.85 5.97 -34.49
CA VAL A 166 1.43 5.57 -35.79
C VAL A 166 0.49 5.96 -36.92
N LEU A 167 -0.80 5.66 -36.80
CA LEU A 167 -1.80 5.98 -37.82
C LEU A 167 -1.87 7.50 -38.08
N LEU A 168 -1.94 8.31 -37.02
CA LEU A 168 -1.97 9.77 -37.15
C LEU A 168 -0.70 10.33 -37.79
N LYS A 169 0.48 9.80 -37.44
CA LYS A 169 1.76 10.20 -38.05
C LYS A 169 1.81 9.84 -39.52
N HIS A 170 1.35 8.65 -39.90
CA HIS A 170 1.28 8.21 -41.28
C HIS A 170 0.33 9.11 -42.08
N ASN A 171 -0.92 9.28 -41.63
CA ASN A 171 -1.90 10.15 -42.30
C ASN A 171 -1.38 11.59 -42.47
N LYS A 172 -0.75 12.16 -41.44
CA LYS A 172 -0.14 13.49 -41.51
C LYS A 172 1.00 13.57 -42.55
N LYS A 173 1.73 12.48 -42.75
CA LYS A 173 2.78 12.42 -43.77
C LYS A 173 2.17 12.39 -45.17
N GLU A 174 1.14 11.56 -45.38
CA GLU A 174 0.47 11.42 -46.68
C GLU A 174 -0.25 12.71 -47.08
N ILE A 175 -0.93 13.40 -46.15
CA ILE A 175 -1.58 14.69 -46.43
C ILE A 175 -0.56 15.72 -46.94
N ARG A 176 0.59 15.84 -46.26
CA ARG A 176 1.66 16.75 -46.69
C ARG A 176 2.25 16.37 -48.05
N HIS A 177 2.31 15.08 -48.35
CA HIS A 177 2.76 14.61 -49.66
C HIS A 177 1.79 15.07 -50.75
N MET A 178 0.49 14.84 -50.56
CA MET A 178 -0.54 15.25 -51.52
C MET A 178 -0.60 16.77 -51.71
N GLU A 179 -0.38 17.57 -50.65
CA GLU A 179 -0.31 19.03 -50.74
C GLU A 179 0.88 19.50 -51.60
N LEU A 180 2.05 18.85 -51.47
CA LEU A 180 3.23 19.19 -52.26
C LEU A 180 3.06 18.80 -53.74
N GLU A 181 2.46 17.64 -54.01
CA GLU A 181 2.15 17.20 -55.37
C GLU A 181 1.11 18.10 -56.04
N SER A 182 0.07 18.50 -55.31
CA SER A 182 -0.97 19.41 -55.81
C SER A 182 -0.45 20.81 -56.09
N ASN A 183 0.53 21.30 -55.32
CA ASN A 183 1.14 22.62 -55.50
C ASN A 183 2.24 22.65 -56.58
N SER A 184 2.64 21.49 -57.11
CA SER A 184 3.65 21.39 -58.18
C SER A 184 3.04 21.22 -59.59
N ALA A 185 1.72 21.13 -59.69
CA ALA A 185 0.95 21.04 -60.93
C ALA A 185 0.34 22.39 -61.31
#